data_AF-A0A5J4PMI9-F1
#
_entry.id   AF-A0A5J4PMI9-F1
#
_cell.length_a   1.000
_cell.length_b   1.000
_cell.length_c   1.000
_cell.angle_alpha   90.00
_cell.angle_beta   90.00
_cell.angle_gamma   90.00
#
_symmetry.space_group_name_H-M   'P 1'
#
loop_
_entity.id
_entity.type
_entity.pdbx_description
1 polymer ?
#
loop_
_entity_poly.entity_id
_entity_poly.type
_entity_poly.pdbx_seq_one_letter_code
_entity_poly.pdbx_strand_id
1 'polypeptide(L)'
;MEGFIHNLNTMHSRGGNQVVFSSINYGTDFSPEGRMVINELLKATVEGLGVHGEVPVFPIQIFKIKDGISYSDEDYQKATSDFETAMTGGITFKAPNFDLFLKACQTSAKALFPNFMFLDAPYNVNEKWNINDPERYRYEVAMMGCRTRVLENINGEKTSLGRGNLSFTTMNMPRLAIEARIKAESLTDDPHYKEAVERKAKEIFLSSVRKMTAFIADQLYVRYQYQRTALAQQFPFMMRNNVWKGGGDIDPNKEVGDALNSGTLTIGFLGGHNAMVALYGKGHGHDQGAWDTLYEALQTMNEVITEYKAKYKLNYSLLATPAEGLAGRFTRMDK
;
A
#
# COMPACT_ATOMS: atom_id res chain seq x y z
N MET A 1 4.70 25.09 -7.47
CA MET A 1 4.86 23.73 -6.91
C MET A 1 6.11 23.59 -6.04
N GLU A 2 7.19 24.32 -6.34
CA GLU A 2 8.39 24.42 -5.51
C GLU A 2 8.08 24.65 -4.01
N GLY A 3 7.34 25.71 -3.67
CA GLY A 3 6.98 25.97 -2.26
C GLY A 3 6.21 24.83 -1.58
N PHE A 4 5.43 24.05 -2.33
CA PHE A 4 4.73 22.87 -1.80
C PHE A 4 5.72 21.74 -1.45
N ILE A 5 6.66 21.43 -2.35
CA ILE A 5 7.72 20.43 -2.11
C ILE A 5 8.62 20.88 -0.96
N HIS A 6 9.09 22.13 -0.97
CA HIS A 6 9.93 22.67 0.10
C HIS A 6 9.25 22.59 1.47
N ASN A 7 7.99 23.04 1.56
CA ASN A 7 7.26 23.01 2.83
C ASN A 7 7.10 21.58 3.35
N LEU A 8 6.87 20.58 2.49
CA LEU A 8 6.74 19.19 2.93
C LEU A 8 8.06 18.55 3.39
N ASN A 9 9.20 19.17 3.11
CA ASN A 9 10.52 18.75 3.61
C ASN A 9 11.05 19.65 4.75
N THR A 10 10.33 20.70 5.14
CA THR A 10 10.74 21.61 6.23
C THR A 10 9.72 21.70 7.36
N MET A 11 8.45 21.40 7.10
CA MET A 11 7.42 21.37 8.13
C MET A 11 7.59 20.14 9.02
N HIS A 12 7.76 20.39 10.32
CA HIS A 12 7.82 19.35 11.32
C HIS A 12 6.42 18.92 11.77
N SER A 13 6.24 17.62 11.95
CA SER A 13 5.08 17.09 12.67
C SER A 13 5.12 17.55 14.14
N ARG A 14 3.98 17.52 14.84
CA ARG A 14 3.85 17.95 16.25
C ARG A 14 4.82 17.24 17.21
N GLY A 15 5.34 16.07 16.83
CA GLY A 15 6.37 15.35 17.58
C GLY A 15 7.78 15.95 17.48
N GLY A 16 7.99 17.01 16.70
CA GLY A 16 9.24 17.81 16.61
C GLY A 16 10.42 17.12 15.91
N ASN A 17 10.42 15.78 15.85
CA ASN A 17 11.60 15.01 15.49
C ASN A 17 11.64 14.54 14.03
N GLN A 18 10.55 14.73 13.27
CA GLN A 18 10.45 14.27 11.88
C GLN A 18 9.55 15.20 11.04
N VAL A 19 9.93 15.36 9.78
CA VAL A 19 9.10 15.99 8.74
C VAL A 19 7.82 15.20 8.50
N VAL A 20 6.81 15.84 7.93
CA VAL A 20 5.51 15.20 7.69
C VAL A 20 5.63 14.13 6.59
N PHE A 21 5.42 12.87 6.97
CA PHE A 21 5.27 11.77 6.02
C PHE A 21 4.01 11.98 5.19
N SER A 22 4.20 12.37 3.93
CA SER A 22 3.13 12.76 3.02
C SER A 22 3.27 12.06 1.68
N SER A 23 2.14 11.85 1.00
CA SER A 23 2.10 11.26 -0.34
C SER A 23 1.06 11.98 -1.19
N ILE A 24 1.34 12.13 -2.48
CA ILE A 24 0.40 12.68 -3.46
C ILE A 24 0.16 11.70 -4.60
N ASN A 25 -1.09 11.60 -5.06
CA ASN A 25 -1.49 10.73 -6.15
C ASN A 25 -2.06 11.60 -7.29
N TYR A 26 -1.54 11.48 -8.51
CA TYR A 26 -1.90 12.33 -9.65
C TYR A 26 -1.71 11.57 -10.98
N GLY A 27 -1.99 12.19 -12.13
CA GLY A 27 -1.73 11.61 -13.47
C GLY A 27 -2.96 11.48 -14.37
N THR A 28 -4.17 11.44 -13.79
CA THR A 28 -5.43 11.19 -14.51
C THR A 28 -6.24 12.43 -14.85
N ASP A 29 -5.84 13.60 -14.36
CA ASP A 29 -6.44 14.88 -14.76
C ASP A 29 -5.76 15.39 -16.04
N PHE A 30 -6.54 15.46 -17.11
CA PHE A 30 -6.10 15.89 -18.44
C PHE A 30 -6.67 17.26 -18.83
N SER A 31 -7.28 17.98 -17.88
CA SER A 31 -7.59 19.41 -18.07
C SER A 31 -6.29 20.22 -18.26
N PRO A 32 -6.34 21.39 -18.92
CA PRO A 32 -5.18 22.28 -19.02
C PRO A 32 -4.56 22.61 -17.67
N GLU A 33 -5.37 22.88 -16.66
CA GLU A 33 -4.95 23.20 -15.29
C GLU A 33 -4.33 21.98 -14.59
N GLY A 34 -4.96 20.81 -14.69
CA GLY A 34 -4.45 19.56 -14.13
C GLY A 34 -3.09 19.20 -14.73
N ARG A 35 -2.96 19.28 -16.05
CA ARG A 35 -1.70 19.05 -16.77
C ARG A 35 -0.63 20.05 -16.36
N MET A 36 -0.98 21.33 -16.20
CA MET A 36 -0.05 22.35 -15.71
C MET A 36 0.48 22.00 -14.30
N VAL A 37 -0.41 21.62 -13.37
CA VAL A 37 0.00 21.23 -12.01
C VAL A 37 0.95 20.02 -12.03
N ILE A 38 0.61 18.98 -12.80
CA ILE A 38 1.46 17.78 -12.94
C ILE A 38 2.83 18.16 -13.54
N ASN A 39 2.83 18.99 -14.58
CA ASN A 39 4.05 19.41 -15.25
C ASN A 39 5.00 20.19 -14.33
N GLU A 40 4.46 21.13 -13.55
CA GLU A 40 5.22 21.97 -12.62
C GLU A 40 5.66 21.20 -11.37
N LEU A 41 4.87 20.22 -10.92
CA LEU A 41 5.27 19.29 -9.87
C LEU A 41 6.49 18.46 -10.29
N LEU A 42 6.44 17.86 -11.49
CA LEU A 42 7.56 17.06 -12.01
C LEU A 42 8.82 17.91 -12.20
N LYS A 43 8.68 19.16 -12.70
CA LYS A 43 9.82 20.10 -12.83
C LYS A 43 10.45 20.42 -11.47
N ALA A 44 9.63 20.83 -10.49
CA ALA A 44 10.12 21.19 -9.17
C ALA A 44 10.80 19.99 -8.47
N THR A 45 10.33 18.77 -8.73
CA THR A 45 10.97 17.54 -8.24
C THR A 45 12.35 17.31 -8.84
N VAL A 46 12.48 17.55 -10.15
CA VAL A 46 13.75 17.46 -10.89
C VAL A 46 14.74 18.56 -10.51
N GLU A 47 14.24 19.76 -10.21
CA GLU A 47 15.03 20.89 -9.73
C GLU A 47 15.61 20.61 -8.33
N GLY A 48 14.83 19.97 -7.47
CA GLY A 48 15.25 19.54 -6.15
C GLY A 48 15.14 20.63 -5.09
N LEU A 49 15.70 20.36 -3.91
CA LEU A 49 15.63 21.22 -2.74
C LEU A 49 16.89 22.06 -2.56
N GLY A 50 16.69 23.34 -2.28
CA GLY A 50 17.77 24.27 -1.93
C GLY A 50 18.76 24.53 -3.06
N VAL A 51 19.88 25.17 -2.73
CA VAL A 51 20.87 25.62 -3.73
C VAL A 51 21.54 24.45 -4.46
N HIS A 52 21.59 23.28 -3.84
CA HIS A 52 22.24 22.09 -4.39
C HIS A 52 21.30 21.15 -5.16
N GLY A 53 19.98 21.45 -5.18
CA GLY A 53 19.00 20.62 -5.88
C GLY A 53 18.91 19.20 -5.29
N GLU A 54 18.88 19.08 -3.96
CA GLU A 54 18.80 17.77 -3.30
C GLU A 54 17.47 17.07 -3.65
N VAL A 55 17.53 15.75 -3.85
CA VAL A 55 16.32 14.98 -4.19
C VAL A 55 15.34 15.03 -3.01
N PRO A 56 14.11 15.54 -3.20
CA PRO A 56 13.14 15.63 -2.12
C PRO A 56 12.68 14.23 -1.69
N VAL A 57 12.64 13.99 -0.37
CA VAL A 57 12.10 12.74 0.19
C VAL A 57 10.57 12.79 0.23
N PHE A 58 9.99 13.96 0.48
CA PHE A 58 8.55 14.18 0.53
C PHE A 58 8.06 15.25 -0.47
N PRO A 59 6.77 15.23 -0.85
CA PRO A 59 5.87 14.09 -0.68
C PRO A 59 6.34 12.90 -1.50
N ILE A 60 6.00 11.69 -1.06
CA ILE A 60 6.05 10.51 -1.93
C ILE A 60 5.11 10.78 -3.10
N GLN A 61 5.61 10.72 -4.32
CA GLN A 61 4.82 11.00 -5.51
C GLN A 61 4.39 9.69 -6.17
N ILE A 62 3.10 9.57 -6.48
CA ILE A 62 2.52 8.40 -7.14
C ILE A 62 1.79 8.85 -8.41
N PHE A 63 2.35 8.50 -9.55
CA PHE A 63 1.74 8.70 -10.86
C PHE A 63 0.81 7.53 -11.17
N LYS A 64 -0.48 7.82 -11.29
CA LYS A 64 -1.53 6.87 -11.67
C LYS A 64 -1.52 6.71 -13.18
N ILE A 65 -1.29 5.49 -13.63
CA ILE A 65 -1.33 5.09 -15.04
C ILE A 65 -2.73 4.58 -15.36
N LYS A 66 -3.34 5.13 -16.41
CA LYS A 66 -4.66 4.73 -16.91
C LYS A 66 -4.66 4.65 -18.42
N ASP A 67 -5.12 3.52 -18.95
CA ASP A 67 -5.34 3.31 -20.38
C ASP A 67 -6.32 4.34 -20.92
N GLY A 68 -5.95 4.96 -22.04
CA GLY A 68 -6.70 6.01 -22.71
C GLY A 68 -6.52 7.41 -22.09
N ILE A 69 -5.81 7.54 -20.97
CA ILE A 69 -5.46 8.85 -20.38
C ILE A 69 -3.95 9.09 -20.44
N SER A 70 -3.17 8.23 -19.78
CA SER A 70 -1.71 8.41 -19.67
C SER A 70 -0.93 7.31 -20.40
N TYR A 71 -1.62 6.29 -20.92
CA TYR A 71 -1.00 5.16 -21.61
C TYR A 71 -1.88 4.65 -22.74
N SER A 72 -1.24 4.18 -23.81
CA SER A 72 -1.82 3.27 -24.82
C SER A 72 -0.67 2.52 -25.51
N ASP A 73 -0.90 1.30 -25.97
CA ASP A 73 0.12 0.54 -26.70
C ASP A 73 0.54 1.24 -27.99
N GLU A 74 -0.40 1.93 -28.65
CA GLU A 74 -0.15 2.72 -29.87
C GLU A 74 0.83 3.87 -29.58
N ASP A 75 0.61 4.62 -28.51
CA ASP A 75 1.49 5.72 -28.12
C ASP A 75 2.84 5.23 -27.60
N TYR A 76 2.87 4.10 -26.91
CA TYR A 76 4.11 3.43 -26.51
C TYR A 76 4.96 3.08 -27.74
N GLN A 77 4.38 2.41 -28.74
CA GLN A 77 5.11 2.07 -29.97
C GLN A 77 5.62 3.33 -30.70
N LYS A 78 4.77 4.36 -30.83
CA LYS A 78 5.19 5.66 -31.41
C LYS A 78 6.37 6.27 -30.66
N ALA A 79 6.28 6.37 -29.34
CA ALA A 79 7.34 6.94 -28.51
C ALA A 79 8.64 6.12 -28.60
N THR A 80 8.57 4.79 -28.66
CA THR A 80 9.76 3.95 -28.78
C THR A 80 10.41 3.99 -30.16
N SER A 81 9.63 4.30 -31.21
CA SER A 81 10.15 4.38 -32.58
C SER A 81 11.01 5.62 -32.83
N ASP A 82 10.75 6.71 -32.11
CA ASP A 82 11.55 7.95 -32.13
C ASP A 82 11.52 8.60 -30.74
N PHE A 83 12.32 8.03 -29.83
CA PHE A 83 12.30 8.40 -28.42
C PHE A 83 12.80 9.83 -28.16
N GLU A 84 13.78 10.32 -28.92
CA GLU A 84 14.30 11.68 -28.76
C GLU A 84 13.23 12.72 -29.12
N THR A 85 12.52 12.54 -30.24
CA THR A 85 11.41 13.42 -30.62
C THR A 85 10.24 13.31 -29.64
N ALA A 86 9.97 12.11 -29.12
CA ALA A 86 8.95 11.89 -28.09
C ALA A 86 9.25 12.68 -26.80
N MET A 87 10.50 12.62 -26.34
CA MET A 87 10.95 13.30 -25.11
C MET A 87 11.01 14.81 -25.22
N THR A 88 11.22 15.34 -26.43
CA THR A 88 11.24 16.80 -26.70
C THR A 88 9.87 17.37 -27.02
N GLY A 89 8.81 16.55 -27.05
CA GLY A 89 7.43 16.97 -27.33
C GLY A 89 7.12 17.17 -28.81
N GLY A 90 7.94 16.63 -29.72
CA GLY A 90 7.70 16.68 -31.16
C GLY A 90 6.69 15.64 -31.66
N ILE A 91 6.22 14.73 -30.79
CA ILE A 91 5.19 13.72 -31.11
C ILE A 91 3.88 14.08 -30.43
N THR A 92 2.81 14.11 -31.21
CA THR A 92 1.44 14.18 -30.68
C THR A 92 0.94 12.77 -30.38
N PHE A 93 0.57 12.54 -29.12
CA PHE A 93 0.02 11.27 -28.65
C PHE A 93 -1.52 11.28 -28.66
N LYS A 94 -2.10 10.08 -28.71
CA LYS A 94 -3.56 9.87 -28.63
C LYS A 94 -4.05 9.99 -27.20
N ALA A 95 -3.36 9.36 -26.25
CA ALA A 95 -3.66 9.48 -24.83
C ALA A 95 -3.22 10.89 -24.34
N PRO A 96 -4.13 11.68 -23.76
CA PRO A 96 -3.92 13.10 -23.52
C PRO A 96 -2.78 13.42 -22.55
N ASN A 97 -2.39 12.48 -21.68
CA ASN A 97 -1.32 12.63 -20.69
C ASN A 97 -0.13 11.68 -20.95
N PHE A 98 0.02 11.12 -22.16
CA PHE A 98 1.14 10.24 -22.47
C PHE A 98 2.49 10.97 -22.40
N ASP A 99 2.54 12.22 -22.84
CA ASP A 99 3.70 13.10 -22.71
C ASP A 99 4.12 13.32 -21.24
N LEU A 100 3.13 13.49 -20.35
CA LEU A 100 3.37 13.60 -18.91
C LEU A 100 3.82 12.26 -18.30
N PHE A 101 3.40 11.13 -18.84
CA PHE A 101 3.91 9.82 -18.44
C PHE A 101 5.40 9.67 -18.82
N LEU A 102 5.81 10.03 -20.04
CA LEU A 102 7.22 10.06 -20.44
C LEU A 102 8.04 10.97 -19.52
N LYS A 103 7.52 12.16 -19.21
CA LYS A 103 8.16 13.09 -18.28
C LYS A 103 8.25 12.53 -16.86
N ALA A 104 7.23 11.81 -16.39
CA ALA A 104 7.24 11.13 -15.09
C ALA A 104 8.33 10.05 -15.04
N CYS A 105 8.52 9.27 -16.10
CA CYS A 105 9.62 8.32 -16.22
C CYS A 105 10.99 9.01 -16.15
N GLN A 106 11.19 10.11 -16.89
CA GLN A 106 12.41 10.91 -16.82
C GLN A 106 12.67 11.46 -15.41
N THR A 107 11.61 11.94 -14.75
CA THR A 107 11.69 12.47 -13.38
C THR A 107 12.09 11.37 -12.40
N SER A 108 11.47 10.18 -12.50
CA SER A 108 11.82 9.02 -11.66
C SER A 108 13.26 8.56 -11.87
N ALA A 109 13.75 8.57 -13.11
CA ALA A 109 15.15 8.24 -13.41
C ALA A 109 16.16 9.18 -12.74
N LYS A 110 15.79 10.44 -12.48
CA LYS A 110 16.65 11.44 -11.83
C LYS A 110 16.45 11.52 -10.32
N ALA A 111 15.21 11.45 -9.85
CA ALA A 111 14.79 11.83 -8.50
C ALA A 111 14.08 10.70 -7.74
N LEU A 112 14.14 9.45 -8.23
CA LEU A 112 13.45 8.25 -7.72
C LEU A 112 11.92 8.29 -7.84
N PHE A 113 11.32 9.45 -7.64
CA PHE A 113 9.89 9.72 -7.75
C PHE A 113 9.51 10.31 -9.12
N PRO A 114 8.28 10.07 -9.61
CA PRO A 114 7.20 9.33 -8.95
C PRO A 114 7.32 7.81 -9.03
N ASN A 115 6.68 7.14 -8.06
CA ASN A 115 6.28 5.74 -8.18
C ASN A 115 5.07 5.62 -9.12
N PHE A 116 4.81 4.43 -9.65
CA PHE A 116 3.71 4.21 -10.60
C PHE A 116 2.62 3.30 -10.03
N MET A 117 1.36 3.62 -10.33
CA MET A 117 0.20 2.82 -9.94
C MET A 117 -0.71 2.58 -11.15
N PHE A 118 -0.91 1.32 -11.52
CA PHE A 118 -1.77 0.94 -12.64
C PHE A 118 -3.22 0.85 -12.19
N LEU A 119 -4.07 1.74 -12.71
CA LEU A 119 -5.51 1.77 -12.39
C LEU A 119 -6.29 0.65 -13.06
N ASP A 120 -5.81 0.17 -14.21
CA ASP A 120 -6.45 -0.90 -15.00
C ASP A 120 -6.17 -2.32 -14.46
N ALA A 121 -5.35 -2.45 -13.41
CA ALA A 121 -5.21 -3.75 -12.74
C ALA A 121 -6.60 -4.22 -12.24
N PRO A 122 -6.98 -5.50 -12.40
CA PRO A 122 -8.37 -5.95 -12.14
C PRO A 122 -8.90 -5.61 -10.75
N TYR A 123 -8.02 -5.62 -9.74
CA TYR A 123 -8.37 -5.28 -8.36
C TYR A 123 -8.38 -3.77 -8.06
N ASN A 124 -8.06 -2.90 -9.01
CA ASN A 124 -8.11 -1.44 -8.88
C ASN A 124 -9.30 -0.81 -9.61
N VAL A 125 -9.99 -1.59 -10.46
CA VAL A 125 -11.14 -1.13 -11.24
C VAL A 125 -12.34 -0.83 -10.34
N ASN A 126 -13.06 0.22 -10.68
CA ASN A 126 -14.31 0.63 -10.06
C ASN A 126 -15.38 0.77 -11.14
N GLU A 127 -16.55 0.18 -10.92
CA GLU A 127 -17.63 0.10 -11.91
C GLU A 127 -18.27 1.48 -12.19
N LYS A 128 -18.12 2.43 -11.27
CA LYS A 128 -18.60 3.82 -11.40
C LYS A 128 -17.61 4.74 -12.09
N TRP A 129 -16.38 4.29 -12.34
CA TRP A 129 -15.38 5.12 -13.01
C TRP A 129 -15.79 5.37 -14.46
N ASN A 130 -15.80 6.64 -14.86
CA ASN A 130 -16.11 7.06 -16.22
C ASN A 130 -15.18 8.20 -16.63
N ILE A 131 -14.58 8.12 -17.82
CA ILE A 131 -13.67 9.16 -18.32
C ILE A 131 -14.33 10.53 -18.46
N ASN A 132 -15.63 10.56 -18.74
CA ASN A 132 -16.42 11.79 -18.91
C ASN A 132 -16.92 12.38 -17.58
N ASP A 133 -16.73 11.68 -16.46
CA ASP A 133 -17.06 12.19 -15.14
C ASP A 133 -15.90 13.10 -14.63
N PRO A 134 -16.15 14.40 -14.38
CA PRO A 134 -15.13 15.28 -13.79
C PRO A 134 -14.72 14.85 -12.38
N GLU A 135 -15.55 14.10 -11.67
CA GLU A 135 -15.28 13.56 -10.34
C GLU A 135 -14.78 12.10 -10.34
N ARG A 136 -14.41 11.55 -11.51
CA ARG A 136 -13.92 10.17 -11.65
C ARG A 136 -12.78 9.79 -10.70
N TYR A 137 -11.98 10.76 -10.27
CA TYR A 137 -10.90 10.58 -9.28
C TYR A 137 -11.39 9.99 -7.95
N ARG A 138 -12.68 10.17 -7.61
CA ARG A 138 -13.32 9.56 -6.43
C ARG A 138 -13.37 8.04 -6.50
N TYR A 139 -13.40 7.49 -7.71
CA TYR A 139 -13.49 6.05 -7.97
C TYR A 139 -12.13 5.43 -8.30
N GLU A 140 -11.05 6.22 -8.30
CA GLU A 140 -9.69 5.76 -8.51
C GLU A 140 -9.05 5.35 -7.18
N VAL A 141 -8.22 4.32 -7.22
CA VAL A 141 -7.37 3.98 -6.08
C VAL A 141 -6.30 5.06 -5.87
N ALA A 142 -6.04 5.38 -4.60
CA ALA A 142 -4.90 6.17 -4.16
C ALA A 142 -4.14 5.38 -3.08
N MET A 143 -2.81 5.42 -3.11
CA MET A 143 -2.02 4.85 -2.02
C MET A 143 -1.96 5.85 -0.87
N MET A 144 -2.28 5.37 0.32
CA MET A 144 -2.06 6.07 1.58
C MET A 144 -0.62 5.83 2.04
N GLY A 145 0.14 6.90 2.20
CA GLY A 145 1.56 6.82 2.57
C GLY A 145 2.36 6.10 1.49
N CYS A 146 3.20 5.14 1.89
CA CYS A 146 4.09 4.46 0.95
C CYS A 146 3.34 3.54 -0.03
N ARG A 147 2.40 2.70 0.46
CA ARG A 147 1.76 1.64 -0.36
C ARG A 147 0.44 1.09 0.17
N THR A 148 -0.20 1.74 1.13
CA THR A 148 -1.42 1.19 1.74
C THR A 148 -2.63 1.47 0.85
N ARG A 149 -3.24 0.40 0.31
CA ARG A 149 -4.46 0.48 -0.50
C ARG A 149 -5.71 0.47 0.39
N VAL A 150 -6.57 1.49 0.26
CA VAL A 150 -7.80 1.66 1.05
C VAL A 150 -9.07 1.81 0.19
N LEU A 151 -9.12 1.14 -0.97
CA LEU A 151 -10.22 1.31 -1.93
C LEU A 151 -11.52 0.61 -1.51
N GLU A 152 -11.47 -0.70 -1.24
CA GLU A 152 -12.67 -1.48 -0.87
C GLU A 152 -13.29 -0.96 0.43
N ASN A 153 -14.63 -0.95 0.48
CA ASN A 153 -15.37 -0.50 1.65
C ASN A 153 -16.66 -1.29 1.82
N ILE A 154 -16.79 -2.03 2.93
CA ILE A 154 -18.05 -2.70 3.27
C ILE A 154 -19.01 -1.79 4.05
N ASN A 155 -18.54 -0.63 4.53
CA ASN A 155 -19.31 0.33 5.33
C ASN A 155 -19.51 1.66 4.60
N GLY A 156 -19.61 1.64 3.27
CA GLY A 156 -19.86 2.83 2.46
C GLY A 156 -19.36 2.70 1.03
N GLU A 157 -19.15 3.84 0.39
CA GLU A 157 -18.69 3.91 -1.00
C GLU A 157 -17.30 3.28 -1.19
N LYS A 158 -17.11 2.58 -2.32
CA LYS A 158 -15.82 2.05 -2.78
C LYS A 158 -14.94 3.21 -3.25
N THR A 159 -14.25 3.86 -2.31
CA THR A 159 -13.41 5.03 -2.57
C THR A 159 -12.25 5.10 -1.57
N SER A 160 -11.12 5.66 -2.02
CA SER A 160 -9.99 5.96 -1.13
C SER A 160 -10.21 7.25 -0.31
N LEU A 161 -11.23 8.05 -0.64
CA LEU A 161 -11.41 9.38 -0.08
C LEU A 161 -12.02 9.37 1.32
N GLY A 162 -11.42 10.18 2.18
CA GLY A 162 -11.87 10.44 3.55
C GLY A 162 -12.00 9.21 4.44
N ARG A 163 -11.09 8.27 4.21
CA ARG A 163 -10.91 7.03 4.95
C ARG A 163 -9.42 6.78 5.10
N GLY A 164 -9.04 5.83 5.94
CA GLY A 164 -7.64 5.46 6.12
C GLY A 164 -7.46 4.12 6.82
N ASN A 165 -6.21 3.78 7.12
CA ASN A 165 -5.91 2.64 7.97
C ASN A 165 -5.96 3.05 9.44
N LEU A 166 -6.71 2.29 10.24
CA LEU A 166 -6.90 2.57 11.67
C LEU A 166 -5.78 2.00 12.52
N SER A 167 -5.35 0.78 12.18
CA SER A 167 -4.33 0.04 12.90
C SER A 167 -3.75 -1.05 12.01
N PHE A 168 -2.50 -1.39 12.27
CA PHE A 168 -1.84 -2.53 11.67
C PHE A 168 -1.02 -3.29 12.71
N THR A 169 -0.85 -4.59 12.47
CA THR A 169 0.02 -5.48 13.24
C THR A 169 0.65 -6.46 12.28
N THR A 170 1.97 -6.67 12.37
CA THR A 170 2.73 -7.48 11.41
C THR A 170 3.14 -8.82 12.01
N MET A 171 2.87 -9.90 11.25
CA MET A 171 3.32 -11.25 11.52
C MET A 171 4.78 -11.45 11.13
N ASN A 172 5.56 -12.09 12.01
CA ASN A 172 6.90 -12.60 11.72
C ASN A 172 6.80 -14.01 11.11
N MET A 173 6.74 -14.12 9.77
CA MET A 173 6.66 -15.43 9.10
C MET A 173 7.90 -16.30 9.32
N PRO A 174 9.15 -15.77 9.29
CA PRO A 174 10.35 -16.55 9.60
C PRO A 174 10.27 -17.28 10.94
N ARG A 175 9.83 -16.62 12.01
CA ARG A 175 9.67 -17.26 13.32
C ARG A 175 8.76 -18.48 13.27
N LEU A 176 7.58 -18.34 12.67
CA LEU A 176 6.62 -19.44 12.55
C LEU A 176 7.19 -20.61 11.76
N ALA A 177 7.96 -20.33 10.71
CA ALA A 177 8.62 -21.35 9.89
C ALA A 177 9.73 -22.09 10.65
N ILE A 178 10.57 -21.36 11.40
CA ILE A 178 11.63 -21.94 12.23
C ILE A 178 11.03 -22.87 13.30
N GLU A 179 10.01 -22.40 14.02
CA GLU A 179 9.33 -23.21 15.04
C GLU A 179 8.66 -24.45 14.42
N ALA A 180 8.03 -24.29 13.26
CA ALA A 180 7.42 -25.40 12.53
C ALA A 180 8.46 -26.45 12.09
N ARG A 181 9.62 -26.01 11.61
CA ARG A 181 10.74 -26.88 11.20
C ARG A 181 11.28 -27.67 12.38
N ILE A 182 11.65 -27.01 13.48
CA ILE A 182 12.16 -27.66 14.70
C ILE A 182 11.16 -28.69 15.22
N LYS A 183 9.87 -28.32 15.27
CA LYS A 183 8.83 -29.22 15.73
C LYS A 183 8.66 -30.42 14.81
N ALA A 184 8.69 -30.24 13.49
CA ALA A 184 8.60 -31.33 12.54
C ALA A 184 9.78 -32.32 12.67
N GLU A 185 11.01 -31.81 12.81
CA GLU A 185 12.21 -32.63 13.06
C GLU A 185 12.08 -33.45 14.34
N SER A 186 11.59 -32.86 15.43
CA SER A 186 11.39 -33.59 16.70
C SER A 186 10.31 -34.67 16.67
N LEU A 187 9.45 -34.68 15.65
CA LEU A 187 8.30 -35.59 15.52
C LEU A 187 8.50 -36.65 14.43
N THR A 188 9.66 -36.68 13.77
CA THR A 188 9.89 -37.51 12.58
C THR A 188 11.06 -38.44 12.80
N ASP A 189 10.81 -39.75 12.80
CA ASP A 189 11.82 -40.82 12.86
C ASP A 189 11.80 -41.67 11.56
N ASP A 190 11.66 -41.00 10.40
CA ASP A 190 11.37 -41.62 9.09
C ASP A 190 12.64 -41.93 8.26
N PRO A 191 12.71 -43.07 7.53
CA PRO A 191 13.78 -43.37 6.57
C PRO A 191 13.95 -42.34 5.44
N HIS A 192 12.86 -41.68 5.01
CA HIS A 192 12.83 -40.53 4.10
C HIS A 192 12.71 -39.24 4.90
N TYR A 193 13.61 -39.10 5.89
CA TYR A 193 13.58 -38.06 6.92
C TYR A 193 13.33 -36.67 6.35
N LYS A 194 13.98 -36.33 5.22
CA LYS A 194 13.93 -34.99 4.65
C LYS A 194 12.54 -34.63 4.10
N GLU A 195 11.96 -35.45 3.21
CA GLU A 195 10.63 -35.15 2.66
C GLU A 195 9.54 -35.23 3.75
N ALA A 196 9.66 -36.17 4.69
CA ALA A 196 8.74 -36.31 5.80
C ALA A 196 8.73 -35.07 6.71
N VAL A 197 9.91 -34.57 7.08
CA VAL A 197 10.04 -33.32 7.86
C VAL A 197 9.49 -32.13 7.09
N GLU A 198 9.80 -31.98 5.81
CA GLU A 198 9.34 -30.83 5.00
C GLU A 198 7.81 -30.78 4.91
N ARG A 199 7.16 -31.91 4.62
CA ARG A 199 5.69 -32.02 4.60
C ARG A 199 5.11 -31.67 5.97
N LYS A 200 5.70 -32.20 7.06
CA LYS A 200 5.19 -31.95 8.40
C LYS A 200 5.39 -30.50 8.84
N ALA A 201 6.53 -29.91 8.50
CA ALA A 201 6.83 -28.51 8.78
C ALA A 201 5.85 -27.58 8.03
N LYS A 202 5.54 -27.89 6.76
CA LYS A 202 4.51 -27.18 6.00
C LYS A 202 3.15 -27.19 6.70
N GLU A 203 2.66 -28.37 7.11
CA GLU A 203 1.37 -28.51 7.82
C GLU A 203 1.33 -27.64 9.10
N ILE A 204 2.40 -27.68 9.91
CA ILE A 204 2.51 -26.93 11.15
C ILE A 204 2.60 -25.42 10.87
N PHE A 205 3.37 -25.02 9.86
CA PHE A 205 3.53 -23.62 9.46
C PHE A 205 2.19 -23.02 9.03
N LEU A 206 1.44 -23.68 8.14
CA LEU A 206 0.13 -23.19 7.67
C LEU A 206 -0.88 -23.10 8.83
N SER A 207 -0.91 -24.10 9.71
CA SER A 207 -1.73 -24.05 10.92
C SER A 207 -1.37 -22.87 11.82
N SER A 208 -0.07 -22.58 11.97
CA SER A 208 0.44 -21.47 12.78
C SER A 208 0.14 -20.11 12.14
N VAL A 209 0.26 -19.99 10.82
CA VAL A 209 -0.14 -18.80 10.05
C VAL A 209 -1.62 -18.52 10.26
N ARG A 210 -2.49 -19.54 10.14
CA ARG A 210 -3.94 -19.36 10.37
C ARG A 210 -4.23 -18.86 11.78
N LYS A 211 -3.67 -19.52 12.80
CA LYS A 211 -3.85 -19.16 14.22
C LYS A 211 -3.34 -17.74 14.52
N MET A 212 -2.14 -17.41 14.04
CA MET A 212 -1.56 -16.09 14.27
C MET A 212 -2.32 -14.99 13.52
N THR A 213 -2.84 -15.28 12.32
CA THR A 213 -3.71 -14.34 11.60
C THR A 213 -4.97 -14.05 12.38
N ALA A 214 -5.64 -15.09 12.90
CA ALA A 214 -6.85 -14.92 13.72
C ALA A 214 -6.56 -14.14 15.01
N PHE A 215 -5.45 -14.47 15.69
CA PHE A 215 -5.00 -13.74 16.88
C PHE A 215 -4.77 -12.25 16.59
N ILE A 216 -4.06 -11.92 15.51
CA ILE A 216 -3.84 -10.53 15.09
C ILE A 216 -5.18 -9.86 14.75
N ALA A 217 -6.09 -10.56 14.07
CA ALA A 217 -7.39 -10.01 13.69
C ALA A 217 -8.25 -9.66 14.93
N ASP A 218 -8.32 -10.54 15.93
CA ASP A 218 -8.99 -10.25 17.21
C ASP A 218 -8.31 -9.09 17.95
N GLN A 219 -6.97 -9.05 17.94
CA GLN A 219 -6.19 -7.97 18.55
C GLN A 219 -6.46 -6.61 17.88
N LEU A 220 -6.58 -6.57 16.56
CA LEU A 220 -6.96 -5.38 15.80
C LEU A 220 -8.41 -4.95 16.09
N TYR A 221 -9.33 -5.91 16.27
CA TYR A 221 -10.70 -5.61 16.69
C TYR A 221 -10.74 -4.93 18.06
N VAL A 222 -9.97 -5.43 19.04
CA VAL A 222 -9.90 -4.81 20.38
C VAL A 222 -9.37 -3.37 20.28
N ARG A 223 -8.33 -3.14 19.47
CA ARG A 223 -7.82 -1.78 19.21
C ARG A 223 -8.87 -0.89 18.56
N TYR A 224 -9.60 -1.42 17.59
CA TYR A 224 -10.71 -0.72 16.96
C TYR A 224 -11.75 -0.28 18.00
N GLN A 225 -12.18 -1.18 18.89
CA GLN A 225 -13.14 -0.84 19.94
C GLN A 225 -12.63 0.28 20.85
N TYR A 226 -11.35 0.25 21.21
CA TYR A 226 -10.75 1.36 21.96
C TYR A 226 -10.70 2.67 21.16
N GLN A 227 -10.35 2.63 19.87
CA GLN A 227 -10.31 3.83 19.04
C GLN A 227 -11.67 4.51 18.89
N ARG A 228 -12.76 3.72 18.89
CA ARG A 228 -14.14 4.24 18.82
C ARG A 228 -14.53 5.12 20.00
N THR A 229 -13.95 4.90 21.19
CA THR A 229 -14.32 5.63 22.41
C THR A 229 -13.71 7.03 22.49
N ALA A 230 -12.79 7.37 21.57
CA ALA A 230 -12.24 8.71 21.51
C ALA A 230 -13.35 9.73 21.19
N LEU A 231 -13.33 10.89 21.84
CA LEU A 231 -14.27 11.97 21.58
C LEU A 231 -13.94 12.69 20.29
N ALA A 232 -14.95 13.11 19.53
CA ALA A 232 -14.76 13.83 18.27
C ALA A 232 -13.91 15.10 18.42
N GLN A 233 -14.01 15.80 19.56
CA GLN A 233 -13.19 16.97 19.88
C GLN A 233 -11.68 16.70 20.00
N GLN A 234 -11.26 15.44 20.17
CA GLN A 234 -9.84 15.08 20.19
C GLN A 234 -9.21 15.14 18.79
N PHE A 235 -10.05 15.11 17.74
CA PHE A 235 -9.62 15.14 16.33
C PHE A 235 -10.34 16.25 15.54
N PRO A 236 -10.25 17.52 15.98
CA PRO A 236 -11.11 18.58 15.47
C PRO A 236 -10.93 18.80 13.96
N PHE A 237 -9.71 18.69 13.45
CA PHE A 237 -9.46 18.80 12.01
C PHE A 237 -10.08 17.66 11.20
N MET A 238 -9.97 16.42 11.68
CA MET A 238 -10.50 15.26 10.95
C MET A 238 -12.02 15.20 11.00
N MET A 239 -12.59 15.46 12.18
CA MET A 239 -14.03 15.35 12.43
C MET A 239 -14.77 16.58 11.91
N ARG A 240 -14.47 17.79 12.41
CA ARG A 240 -15.24 19.00 12.06
C ARG A 240 -15.20 19.36 10.57
N ASN A 241 -14.06 19.13 9.90
CA ASN A 241 -13.94 19.38 8.46
C ASN A 241 -14.40 18.19 7.60
N ASN A 242 -14.94 17.12 8.22
CA ASN A 242 -15.39 15.91 7.54
C ASN A 242 -14.34 15.32 6.58
N VAL A 243 -13.06 15.42 6.99
CA VAL A 243 -11.92 14.82 6.30
C VAL A 243 -12.00 13.32 6.47
N TRP A 244 -12.29 12.83 7.67
CA TRP A 244 -12.78 11.47 7.86
C TRP A 244 -14.30 11.47 7.65
N LYS A 245 -14.79 10.77 6.63
CA LYS A 245 -16.20 10.85 6.24
C LYS A 245 -17.13 10.32 7.33
N GLY A 246 -18.15 11.11 7.63
CA GLY A 246 -19.10 10.88 8.72
C GLY A 246 -18.71 11.57 10.03
N GLY A 247 -17.51 12.14 10.12
CA GLY A 247 -17.03 12.82 11.34
C GLY A 247 -17.65 14.20 11.58
N GLY A 248 -18.11 14.88 10.52
CA GLY A 248 -18.62 16.26 10.60
C GLY A 248 -19.92 16.41 11.38
N ASP A 249 -20.73 15.35 11.43
CA ASP A 249 -22.06 15.35 12.05
C ASP A 249 -22.03 14.90 13.52
N ILE A 250 -20.85 14.59 14.06
CA ILE A 250 -20.68 14.08 15.42
C ILE A 250 -20.55 15.24 16.40
N ASP A 251 -21.37 15.23 17.46
CA ASP A 251 -21.22 16.17 18.57
C ASP A 251 -19.79 16.06 19.15
N PRO A 252 -19.05 17.18 19.33
CA PRO A 252 -17.68 17.17 19.82
C PRO A 252 -17.47 16.41 21.14
N ASN A 253 -18.48 16.32 22.00
CA ASN A 253 -18.46 15.63 23.28
C ASN A 253 -18.90 14.16 23.21
N LYS A 254 -19.21 13.65 22.02
CA LYS A 254 -19.55 12.24 21.79
C LYS A 254 -18.35 11.48 21.24
N GLU A 255 -18.37 10.18 21.51
CA GLU A 255 -17.42 9.22 20.95
C GLU A 255 -17.54 9.18 19.43
N VAL A 256 -16.42 8.99 18.73
CA VAL A 256 -16.38 8.90 17.26
C VAL A 256 -17.09 7.66 16.73
N GLY A 257 -17.15 6.59 17.53
CA GLY A 257 -17.99 5.42 17.29
C GLY A 257 -17.86 4.86 15.88
N ASP A 258 -19.01 4.66 15.24
CA ASP A 258 -19.13 4.03 13.92
C ASP A 258 -18.63 4.87 12.76
N ALA A 259 -18.29 6.15 12.96
CA ALA A 259 -17.65 6.93 11.90
C ALA A 259 -16.33 6.29 11.45
N LEU A 260 -15.65 5.56 12.34
CA LEU A 260 -14.42 4.83 12.02
C LEU A 260 -14.65 3.51 11.25
N ASN A 261 -15.89 3.01 11.10
CA ASN A 261 -16.17 1.72 10.43
C ASN A 261 -15.66 1.63 8.98
N SER A 262 -15.51 2.78 8.32
CA SER A 262 -14.97 2.89 6.97
C SER A 262 -13.45 2.65 6.92
N GLY A 263 -12.74 2.74 8.03
CA GLY A 263 -11.30 2.54 8.11
C GLY A 263 -10.88 1.08 7.99
N THR A 264 -9.63 0.84 7.57
CA THR A 264 -9.08 -0.51 7.41
C THR A 264 -8.34 -1.00 8.67
N LEU A 265 -8.42 -2.30 8.93
CA LEU A 265 -7.64 -3.03 9.94
C LEU A 265 -6.67 -3.97 9.23
N THR A 266 -5.37 -3.70 9.31
CA THR A 266 -4.39 -4.36 8.43
C THR A 266 -3.56 -5.41 9.16
N ILE A 267 -3.61 -6.62 8.63
CA ILE A 267 -2.72 -7.70 9.03
C ILE A 267 -1.51 -7.67 8.10
N GLY A 268 -0.39 -7.22 8.65
CA GLY A 268 0.88 -7.20 7.95
C GLY A 268 1.56 -8.56 7.97
N PHE A 269 2.39 -8.84 6.98
CA PHE A 269 3.37 -9.92 7.05
C PHE A 269 4.75 -9.46 6.56
N LEU A 270 5.79 -10.19 6.97
CA LEU A 270 7.18 -9.94 6.61
C LEU A 270 7.96 -11.26 6.54
N GLY A 271 8.95 -11.31 5.65
CA GLY A 271 9.97 -12.37 5.65
C GLY A 271 9.56 -13.68 4.96
N GLY A 272 8.62 -13.64 4.00
CA GLY A 272 8.16 -14.84 3.28
C GLY A 272 9.28 -15.63 2.62
N HIS A 273 10.30 -14.96 2.03
CA HIS A 273 11.47 -15.64 1.49
C HIS A 273 12.24 -16.43 2.56
N ASN A 274 12.59 -15.79 3.67
CA ASN A 274 13.34 -16.40 4.75
C ASN A 274 12.54 -17.51 5.46
N ALA A 275 11.21 -17.38 5.54
CA ALA A 275 10.33 -18.44 6.02
C ALA A 275 10.47 -19.70 5.15
N MET A 276 10.48 -19.54 3.82
CA MET A 276 10.69 -20.67 2.92
C MET A 276 12.09 -21.27 3.02
N VAL A 277 13.12 -20.42 3.16
CA VAL A 277 14.49 -20.90 3.42
C VAL A 277 14.56 -21.71 4.72
N ALA A 278 13.84 -21.31 5.77
CA ALA A 278 13.78 -22.07 7.01
C ALA A 278 13.06 -23.43 6.85
N LEU A 279 12.03 -23.52 6.01
CA LEU A 279 11.29 -24.76 5.79
C LEU A 279 12.02 -25.74 4.86
N TYR A 280 12.56 -25.24 3.74
CA TYR A 280 13.03 -26.03 2.60
C TYR A 280 14.53 -25.87 2.30
N GLY A 281 15.23 -24.96 2.98
CA GLY A 281 16.60 -24.56 2.64
C GLY A 281 16.70 -23.70 1.38
N LYS A 282 15.57 -23.40 0.72
CA LYS A 282 15.49 -22.59 -0.51
C LYS A 282 14.37 -21.56 -0.42
N GLY A 283 14.58 -20.41 -1.06
CA GLY A 283 13.57 -19.36 -1.14
C GLY A 283 12.58 -19.57 -2.29
N HIS A 284 11.42 -18.92 -2.20
CA HIS A 284 10.33 -19.05 -3.17
C HIS A 284 10.68 -18.64 -4.62
N GLY A 285 11.72 -17.82 -4.84
CA GLY A 285 12.15 -17.43 -6.19
C GLY A 285 12.94 -18.50 -6.94
N HIS A 286 13.33 -19.60 -6.27
CA HIS A 286 14.20 -20.63 -6.83
C HIS A 286 13.64 -22.06 -6.66
N ASP A 287 12.48 -22.22 -6.03
CA ASP A 287 11.88 -23.51 -5.73
C ASP A 287 10.35 -23.42 -5.79
N GLN A 288 9.73 -24.29 -6.58
CA GLN A 288 8.28 -24.27 -6.80
C GLN A 288 7.52 -24.67 -5.54
N GLY A 289 7.99 -25.65 -4.76
CA GLY A 289 7.34 -26.08 -3.53
C GLY A 289 7.36 -25.00 -2.45
N ALA A 290 8.46 -24.25 -2.36
CA ALA A 290 8.57 -23.05 -1.55
C ALA A 290 7.58 -21.95 -2.00
N TRP A 291 7.45 -21.75 -3.32
CA TRP A 291 6.49 -20.76 -3.83
C TRP A 291 5.05 -21.14 -3.53
N ASP A 292 4.66 -22.36 -3.84
CA ASP A 292 3.30 -22.88 -3.61
C ASP A 292 2.93 -22.79 -2.12
N THR A 293 3.87 -23.10 -1.23
CA THR A 293 3.66 -23.04 0.22
C THR A 293 3.50 -21.60 0.73
N LEU A 294 4.29 -20.66 0.23
CA LEU A 294 4.13 -19.25 0.59
C LEU A 294 2.81 -18.69 0.04
N TYR A 295 2.43 -19.07 -1.17
CA TYR A 295 1.16 -18.67 -1.77
C TYR A 295 -0.03 -19.22 -0.97
N GLU A 296 -0.01 -20.50 -0.61
CA GLU A 296 -1.02 -21.14 0.24
C GLU A 296 -1.12 -20.48 1.63
N ALA A 297 0.02 -20.04 2.20
CA ALA A 297 0.02 -19.28 3.44
C ALA A 297 -0.72 -17.94 3.28
N LEU A 298 -0.50 -17.20 2.19
CA LEU A 298 -1.23 -15.96 1.91
C LEU A 298 -2.72 -16.21 1.66
N GLN A 299 -3.09 -17.30 0.98
CA GLN A 299 -4.49 -17.71 0.82
C GLN A 299 -5.15 -18.01 2.17
N THR A 300 -4.46 -18.75 3.04
CA THR A 300 -4.90 -19.05 4.40
C THR A 300 -5.15 -17.77 5.20
N MET A 301 -4.27 -16.77 5.10
CA MET A 301 -4.48 -15.47 5.74
C MET A 301 -5.70 -14.75 5.18
N ASN A 302 -5.93 -14.82 3.86
CA ASN A 302 -7.06 -14.20 3.20
C ASN A 302 -8.41 -14.84 3.56
N GLU A 303 -8.46 -16.16 3.76
CA GLU A 303 -9.63 -16.87 4.29
C GLU A 303 -10.03 -16.32 5.66
N VAL A 304 -9.07 -16.24 6.59
CA VAL A 304 -9.31 -15.69 7.93
C VAL A 304 -9.79 -14.24 7.86
N ILE A 305 -9.20 -13.41 6.99
CA ILE A 305 -9.66 -12.03 6.81
C ILE A 305 -11.09 -11.98 6.28
N THR A 306 -11.47 -12.88 5.38
CA THR A 306 -12.83 -12.96 4.83
C THR A 306 -13.82 -13.33 5.92
N GLU A 307 -13.48 -14.31 6.76
CA GLU A 307 -14.27 -14.68 7.95
C GLU A 307 -14.45 -13.50 8.90
N TYR A 308 -13.39 -12.72 9.17
CA TYR A 308 -13.43 -11.59 10.09
C TYR A 308 -14.18 -10.37 9.53
N LYS A 309 -14.07 -10.12 8.21
CA LYS A 309 -14.95 -9.16 7.51
C LYS A 309 -16.41 -9.55 7.68
N ALA A 310 -16.75 -10.82 7.48
CA ALA A 310 -18.12 -11.30 7.61
C ALA A 310 -18.63 -11.23 9.07
N LYS A 311 -17.77 -11.59 10.04
CA LYS A 311 -18.06 -11.61 11.48
C LYS A 311 -18.29 -10.21 12.05
N TYR A 312 -17.35 -9.29 11.83
CA TYR A 312 -17.38 -7.97 12.47
C TYR A 312 -17.94 -6.86 11.58
N LYS A 313 -18.17 -7.13 10.29
CA LYS A 313 -18.53 -6.10 9.30
C LYS A 313 -17.54 -4.93 9.30
N LEU A 314 -16.23 -5.22 9.43
CA LEU A 314 -15.14 -4.24 9.32
C LEU A 314 -14.18 -4.54 8.15
N ASN A 315 -13.49 -3.51 7.66
CA ASN A 315 -12.59 -3.63 6.51
C ASN A 315 -11.22 -4.22 6.90
N TYR A 316 -11.09 -5.54 6.98
CA TYR A 316 -9.78 -6.19 7.17
C TYR A 316 -8.97 -6.25 5.86
N SER A 317 -7.65 -6.12 5.93
CA SER A 317 -6.78 -6.22 4.74
C SER A 317 -5.43 -6.87 5.04
N LEU A 318 -4.79 -7.40 3.99
CA LEU A 318 -3.40 -7.85 4.02
C LEU A 318 -2.46 -6.77 3.50
N LEU A 319 -1.25 -6.73 4.07
CA LEU A 319 -0.19 -5.85 3.61
C LEU A 319 1.18 -6.52 3.75
N ALA A 320 1.94 -6.55 2.65
CA ALA A 320 3.38 -6.75 2.77
C ALA A 320 3.97 -5.54 3.49
N THR A 321 4.52 -5.72 4.69
CA THR A 321 4.93 -4.59 5.55
C THR A 321 6.23 -3.95 5.03
N PRO A 322 6.34 -2.60 4.88
CA PRO A 322 7.58 -1.93 4.43
C PRO A 322 8.79 -2.25 5.31
N ALA A 323 8.56 -2.31 6.62
CA ALA A 323 9.46 -2.90 7.61
C ALA A 323 10.87 -2.30 7.73
N GLU A 324 11.02 -0.99 7.48
CA GLU A 324 12.31 -0.26 7.56
C GLU A 324 13.10 -0.56 8.85
N GLY A 325 12.47 -0.44 10.02
CA GLY A 325 13.07 -0.82 11.30
C GLY A 325 12.70 -2.23 11.79
N LEU A 326 11.56 -2.75 11.33
CA LEU A 326 10.99 -4.00 11.85
C LEU A 326 11.77 -5.24 11.38
N ALA A 327 12.29 -5.23 10.15
CA ALA A 327 13.07 -6.34 9.61
C ALA A 327 14.27 -6.67 10.50
N GLY A 328 15.06 -5.65 10.88
CA GLY A 328 16.19 -5.84 11.78
C GLY A 328 15.79 -6.26 13.20
N ARG A 329 14.64 -5.81 13.70
CA ARG A 329 14.14 -6.22 15.03
C ARG A 329 13.76 -7.70 15.06
N PHE A 330 13.00 -8.18 14.07
CA PHE A 330 12.63 -9.60 13.98
C PHE A 330 13.86 -10.50 13.87
N THR A 331 14.82 -10.15 13.01
CA THR A 331 16.06 -10.93 12.90
C THR A 331 16.82 -11.03 14.22
N ARG A 332 16.90 -9.96 15.02
CA ARG A 332 17.56 -10.01 16.34
C ARG A 332 16.82 -10.87 17.36
N MET A 333 15.49 -10.94 17.27
CA MET A 333 14.71 -11.81 18.16
C MET A 333 14.85 -13.28 17.76
N ASP A 334 14.99 -13.56 16.46
CA ASP A 334 15.03 -14.89 15.85
C ASP A 334 16.40 -15.59 15.93
N LYS A 335 17.48 -14.83 16.14
CA LYS A 335 18.80 -15.37 16.46
C LYS A 335 18.89 -15.82 17.91
#